data_AF-A0A847SS65-F1
#
_entry.id   AF-A0A847SS65-F1
#
_cell.length_a   1.000
_cell.length_b   1.000
_cell.length_c   1.000
_cell.angle_alpha   90.00
_cell.angle_beta   90.00
_cell.angle_gamma   90.00
#
_symmetry.space_group_name_H-M   'P 1'
#
loop_
_entity.id
_entity.type
_entity.pdbx_description
1 polymer ?
#
loop_
_entity_poly.entity_id
_entity_poly.type
_entity_poly.pdbx_seq_one_letter_code
_entity_poly.pdbx_strand_id
1 'polypeptide(L)'
;MSDDSDAPVNEVGGTISALMQQLMVGIPELAGGGAERQAWDLLHQVRGAMPPEGSDDPRTFVVNLIVMSTGFVHLDGDESERHDRLLAADHLLVNALRTAFEGGDDDVLEMRFEELRDCLLNIERINGRNPSVETRLKAIHEGLVDLSQTMGFAVEVPPSK
;
A
#
# COMPACT_ATOMS: atom_id res chain seq x y z
N MET A 1 41.24 -27.00 -23.47
CA MET A 1 40.14 -26.30 -24.15
C MET A 1 39.20 -25.90 -23.03
N SER A 2 39.20 -24.62 -22.73
CA SER A 2 38.69 -24.08 -21.48
C SER A 2 37.17 -24.02 -21.47
N ASP A 3 36.66 -24.22 -20.26
CA ASP A 3 35.29 -24.23 -19.78
C ASP A 3 34.31 -23.25 -20.40
N ASP A 4 33.08 -23.75 -20.45
CA ASP A 4 31.81 -23.02 -20.46
C ASP A 4 31.84 -21.80 -19.52
N SER A 5 31.38 -20.66 -20.03
CA SER A 5 30.80 -19.62 -19.20
C SER A 5 29.48 -19.20 -19.83
N ASP A 6 28.47 -19.99 -19.51
CA ASP A 6 27.11 -19.48 -19.33
C ASP A 6 27.19 -18.33 -18.33
N ALA A 7 27.20 -17.10 -18.84
CA ALA A 7 26.92 -15.93 -18.02
C ALA A 7 25.44 -15.99 -17.61
N PRO A 8 25.11 -15.98 -16.31
CA PRO A 8 23.72 -15.81 -15.91
C PRO A 8 23.29 -14.42 -16.37
N VAL A 9 22.26 -14.37 -17.21
CA VAL A 9 21.57 -13.14 -17.58
C VAL A 9 21.05 -12.54 -16.27
N ASN A 10 21.57 -11.37 -15.92
CA ASN A 10 21.15 -10.55 -14.79
C ASN A 10 19.63 -10.30 -14.84
N GLU A 11 18.85 -11.12 -14.13
CA GLU A 11 17.51 -10.74 -13.65
C GLU A 11 17.67 -9.74 -12.48
N VAL A 12 18.16 -8.54 -12.77
CA VAL A 12 18.10 -7.43 -11.82
C VAL A 12 16.80 -6.67 -12.06
N GLY A 13 15.69 -7.37 -11.92
CA GLY A 13 14.44 -6.74 -11.49
C GLY A 13 14.57 -6.52 -9.99
N GLY A 14 15.15 -5.38 -9.59
CA GLY A 14 15.46 -5.09 -8.18
C GLY A 14 14.27 -5.39 -7.27
N THR A 15 14.54 -5.95 -6.09
CA THR A 15 13.55 -6.52 -5.14
C THR A 15 12.31 -5.63 -4.93
N ILE A 16 12.48 -4.30 -4.95
CA ILE A 16 11.39 -3.34 -4.84
C ILE A 16 10.48 -3.26 -6.07
N SER A 17 11.02 -3.42 -7.27
CA SER A 17 10.20 -3.44 -8.49
C SER A 17 9.27 -4.65 -8.49
N ALA A 18 9.74 -5.82 -8.01
CA ALA A 18 8.88 -6.99 -7.82
C ALA A 18 7.83 -6.75 -6.73
N LEU A 19 8.22 -6.14 -5.60
CA LEU A 19 7.29 -5.76 -4.54
C LEU A 19 6.20 -4.81 -5.03
N MET A 20 6.55 -3.77 -5.78
CA MET A 20 5.57 -2.82 -6.34
C MET A 20 4.54 -3.55 -7.21
N GLN A 21 4.97 -4.51 -8.03
CA GLN A 21 4.04 -5.34 -8.82
C GLN A 21 3.12 -6.18 -7.94
N GLN A 22 3.65 -6.76 -6.85
CA GLN A 22 2.85 -7.53 -5.89
C GLN A 22 1.82 -6.66 -5.16
N LEU A 23 2.19 -5.44 -4.78
CA LEU A 23 1.28 -4.49 -4.12
C LEU A 23 0.14 -4.03 -5.03
N MET A 24 0.34 -4.06 -6.35
CA MET A 24 -0.66 -3.67 -7.35
C MET A 24 -1.69 -4.77 -7.66
N VAL A 25 -1.51 -5.99 -7.16
CA VAL A 25 -2.40 -7.12 -7.45
C VAL A 25 -3.84 -6.79 -7.05
N GLY A 26 -4.77 -6.93 -8.01
CA GLY A 26 -6.22 -6.75 -7.82
C GLY A 26 -6.72 -5.31 -7.91
N ILE A 27 -5.83 -4.30 -7.87
CA ILE A 27 -6.25 -2.88 -7.93
C ILE A 27 -6.95 -2.55 -9.25
N PRO A 28 -6.40 -2.91 -10.44
CA PRO A 28 -7.06 -2.58 -11.70
C PRO A 28 -8.46 -3.19 -11.83
N GLU A 29 -8.64 -4.42 -11.35
CA GLU A 29 -9.89 -5.17 -11.46
C GLU A 29 -10.96 -4.71 -10.45
N LEU A 30 -10.54 -4.37 -9.23
CA LEU A 30 -11.45 -4.05 -8.13
C LEU A 30 -11.76 -2.55 -8.02
N ALA A 31 -10.72 -1.71 -8.10
CA ALA A 31 -10.81 -0.27 -7.89
C ALA A 31 -10.84 0.55 -9.21
N GLY A 32 -10.47 -0.07 -10.33
CA GLY A 32 -10.50 0.54 -11.66
C GLY A 32 -9.29 1.41 -12.00
N GLY A 33 -9.22 1.84 -13.27
CA GLY A 33 -8.02 2.48 -13.84
C GLY A 33 -7.65 3.85 -13.24
N GLY A 34 -8.60 4.55 -12.62
CA GLY A 34 -8.31 5.78 -11.87
C GLY A 34 -7.46 5.49 -10.63
N ALA A 35 -7.92 4.55 -9.81
CA ALA A 35 -7.18 4.09 -8.63
C ALA A 35 -5.86 3.40 -9.00
N GLU A 36 -5.82 2.60 -10.08
CA GLU A 36 -4.57 2.01 -10.58
C GLU A 36 -3.49 3.08 -10.83
N ARG A 37 -3.85 4.18 -11.49
CA ARG A 37 -2.93 5.28 -11.77
C ARG A 37 -2.42 5.93 -10.49
N GLN A 38 -3.34 6.23 -9.57
CA GLN A 38 -3.00 6.84 -8.27
C GLN A 38 -2.11 5.90 -7.44
N ALA A 39 -2.33 4.59 -7.51
CA ALA A 39 -1.52 3.59 -6.81
C ALA A 39 -0.08 3.57 -7.34
N TRP A 40 0.10 3.57 -8.67
CA TRP A 40 1.43 3.71 -9.27
C TRP A 40 2.11 5.03 -8.90
N ASP A 41 1.37 6.13 -8.93
CA ASP A 41 1.90 7.45 -8.54
C ASP A 41 2.41 7.44 -7.09
N LEU A 42 1.67 6.84 -6.15
CA LEU A 42 2.11 6.70 -4.77
C LEU A 42 3.34 5.79 -4.66
N LEU A 43 3.34 4.61 -5.28
CA LEU A 43 4.48 3.69 -5.24
C LEU A 43 5.77 4.31 -5.80
N HIS A 44 5.66 5.09 -6.87
CA HIS A 44 6.79 5.80 -7.45
C HIS A 44 7.26 6.97 -6.57
N GLN A 45 6.35 7.70 -5.92
CA GLN A 45 6.70 8.71 -4.93
C GLN A 45 7.47 8.09 -3.75
N VAL A 46 7.00 6.96 -3.21
CA VAL A 46 7.69 6.21 -2.15
C VAL A 46 9.09 5.80 -2.60
N ARG A 47 9.21 5.20 -3.79
CA ARG A 47 10.51 4.80 -4.36
C ARG A 47 11.45 5.99 -4.52
N GLY A 48 10.94 7.14 -4.97
CA GLY A 48 11.73 8.35 -5.16
C GLY A 48 12.18 9.02 -3.86
N ALA A 49 11.47 8.76 -2.75
CA ALA A 49 11.79 9.28 -1.42
C ALA A 49 12.83 8.41 -0.67
N MET A 50 13.06 7.17 -1.10
CA MET A 50 14.03 6.28 -0.44
C MET A 50 15.47 6.74 -0.68
N PRO A 51 16.31 6.78 0.38
CA PRO A 51 17.73 7.07 0.23
C PRO A 51 18.42 5.97 -0.61
N PRO A 52 19.54 6.28 -1.29
CA PRO A 52 20.29 5.28 -2.06
C PRO A 52 20.78 4.10 -1.20
N GLU A 53 21.05 4.38 0.07
CA GLU A 53 21.43 3.40 1.09
C GLU A 53 20.15 2.73 1.61
N GLY A 54 19.92 1.46 1.23
CA GLY A 54 18.70 0.74 1.60
C GLY A 54 17.55 0.89 0.59
N SER A 55 17.81 1.41 -0.61
CA SER A 55 16.82 1.56 -1.70
C SER A 55 16.16 0.24 -2.14
N ASP A 56 16.71 -0.90 -1.72
CA ASP A 56 16.23 -2.24 -2.04
C ASP A 56 15.61 -3.00 -0.85
N ASP A 57 15.46 -2.38 0.32
CA ASP A 57 14.83 -3.04 1.49
C ASP A 57 13.28 -3.00 1.42
N PRO A 58 12.60 -4.16 1.26
CA PRO A 58 11.14 -4.24 1.22
C PRO A 58 10.46 -3.67 2.45
N ARG A 59 11.05 -3.87 3.63
CA ARG A 59 10.46 -3.40 4.89
C ARG A 59 10.48 -1.88 4.94
N THR A 60 11.61 -1.26 4.65
CA THR A 60 11.73 0.20 4.55
C THR A 60 10.77 0.79 3.52
N PHE A 61 10.59 0.13 2.37
CA PHE A 61 9.62 0.56 1.36
C PHE A 61 8.19 0.55 1.90
N VAL A 62 7.76 -0.54 2.56
CA VAL A 62 6.42 -0.65 3.15
C VAL A 62 6.19 0.39 4.25
N VAL A 63 7.19 0.64 5.11
CA VAL A 63 7.10 1.68 6.13
C VAL A 63 6.91 3.06 5.52
N ASN A 64 7.67 3.40 4.47
CA ASN A 64 7.51 4.68 3.78
C ASN A 64 6.16 4.77 3.05
N LEU A 65 5.67 3.67 2.46
CA LEU A 65 4.34 3.61 1.86
C LEU A 65 3.25 3.96 2.87
N ILE A 66 3.28 3.35 4.06
CA ILE A 66 2.33 3.64 5.16
C ILE A 66 2.39 5.10 5.57
N VAL A 67 3.59 5.65 5.76
CA VAL A 67 3.76 7.05 6.20
C VAL A 67 3.28 8.03 5.13
N MET A 68 3.63 7.78 3.87
CA MET A 68 3.29 8.68 2.77
C MET A 68 1.82 8.58 2.36
N SER A 69 1.16 7.44 2.57
CA SER A 69 -0.25 7.27 2.23
C SER A 69 -1.15 8.25 2.96
N THR A 70 -0.85 8.56 4.24
CA THR A 70 -1.60 9.54 5.02
C THR A 70 -1.56 10.93 4.39
N GLY A 71 -0.40 11.40 3.92
CA GLY A 71 -0.31 12.68 3.21
C GLY A 71 -0.97 12.63 1.82
N PHE A 72 -0.79 11.51 1.12
CA PHE A 72 -1.27 11.30 -0.24
C PHE A 72 -2.79 11.43 -0.38
N VAL A 73 -3.56 10.83 0.53
CA VAL A 73 -5.03 10.91 0.49
C VAL A 73 -5.57 12.31 0.79
N HIS A 74 -4.75 13.20 1.35
CA HIS A 74 -5.11 14.59 1.69
C HIS A 74 -4.64 15.63 0.67
N LEU A 75 -3.94 15.24 -0.40
CA LEU A 75 -3.56 16.19 -1.45
C LEU A 75 -4.79 16.89 -2.05
N ASP A 76 -4.61 18.12 -2.52
CA ASP A 76 -5.65 18.83 -3.26
C ASP A 76 -5.99 18.09 -4.56
N GLY A 77 -7.25 18.15 -4.96
CA GLY A 77 -7.76 17.50 -6.17
C GLY A 77 -9.28 17.50 -6.19
N ASP A 78 -9.87 17.13 -7.32
CA ASP A 78 -11.33 17.03 -7.43
C ASP A 78 -11.89 15.82 -6.67
N GLU A 79 -13.23 15.69 -6.62
CA GLU A 79 -13.87 14.58 -5.90
C GLU A 79 -13.54 13.21 -6.51
N SER A 80 -13.37 13.12 -7.83
CA SER A 80 -12.98 11.88 -8.51
C SER A 80 -11.56 11.49 -8.10
N GLU A 81 -10.62 12.43 -8.16
CA GLU A 81 -9.23 12.19 -7.82
C GLU A 81 -9.04 11.83 -6.34
N ARG A 82 -9.77 12.49 -5.42
CA ARG A 82 -9.75 12.13 -3.99
C ARG A 82 -10.27 10.72 -3.77
N HIS A 83 -11.37 10.36 -4.42
CA HIS A 83 -11.94 9.01 -4.32
C HIS A 83 -10.97 7.95 -4.85
N ASP A 84 -10.38 8.18 -6.02
CA ASP A 84 -9.43 7.25 -6.65
C ASP A 84 -8.15 7.11 -5.80
N ARG A 85 -7.68 8.19 -5.16
CA ARG A 85 -6.53 8.14 -4.23
C ARG A 85 -6.82 7.34 -2.96
N LEU A 86 -8.01 7.47 -2.40
CA LEU A 86 -8.41 6.69 -1.23
C LEU A 86 -8.46 5.20 -1.56
N LEU A 87 -9.14 4.82 -2.65
CA LEU A 87 -9.15 3.43 -3.11
C LEU A 87 -7.74 2.90 -3.37
N ALA A 88 -6.91 3.67 -4.06
CA ALA A 88 -5.52 3.30 -4.33
C ALA A 88 -4.72 3.05 -3.04
N ALA A 89 -4.77 3.99 -2.11
CA ALA A 89 -4.04 3.90 -0.85
C ALA A 89 -4.53 2.72 -0.01
N ASP A 90 -5.83 2.53 0.12
CA ASP A 90 -6.41 1.46 0.95
C ASP A 90 -6.04 0.07 0.40
N HIS A 91 -6.10 -0.15 -0.91
CA HIS A 91 -5.65 -1.41 -1.51
C HIS A 91 -4.17 -1.67 -1.32
N LEU A 92 -3.33 -0.65 -1.53
CA LEU A 92 -1.90 -0.77 -1.33
C LEU A 92 -1.58 -1.16 0.12
N LEU A 93 -2.26 -0.57 1.10
CA LEU A 93 -2.11 -0.91 2.51
C LEU A 93 -2.63 -2.32 2.81
N VAL A 94 -3.78 -2.73 2.28
CA VAL A 94 -4.29 -4.10 2.42
C VAL A 94 -3.28 -5.11 1.89
N ASN A 95 -2.74 -4.89 0.70
CA ASN A 95 -1.77 -5.78 0.08
C ASN A 95 -0.43 -5.80 0.85
N ALA A 96 0.01 -4.65 1.39
CA ALA A 96 1.23 -4.56 2.18
C ALA A 96 1.12 -5.26 3.54
N LEU A 97 -0.05 -5.17 4.19
CA LEU A 97 -0.28 -5.75 5.51
C LEU A 97 -0.63 -7.23 5.46
N ARG A 98 -1.18 -7.74 4.34
CA ARG A 98 -1.61 -9.14 4.19
C ARG A 98 -0.55 -10.14 4.65
N THR A 99 0.71 -9.93 4.25
CA THR A 99 1.82 -10.86 4.57
C THR A 99 2.12 -10.94 6.06
N ALA A 100 1.73 -9.93 6.84
CA ALA A 100 1.96 -9.91 8.29
C ALA A 100 0.85 -10.64 9.07
N PHE A 101 -0.24 -11.02 8.42
CA PHE A 101 -1.30 -11.88 8.97
C PHE A 101 -1.21 -13.34 8.49
N GLU A 102 -0.38 -13.63 7.49
CA GLU A 102 -0.12 -15.00 7.03
C GLU A 102 0.68 -15.78 8.10
N GLY A 103 -0.03 -16.50 8.97
CA GLY A 103 0.57 -17.34 10.02
C GLY A 103 0.86 -16.63 11.35
N GLY A 104 0.16 -15.52 11.63
CA GLY A 104 0.20 -14.85 12.94
C GLY A 104 -0.66 -15.55 13.99
N ASP A 105 -0.33 -15.35 15.27
CA ASP A 105 -1.06 -15.90 16.43
C ASP A 105 -2.08 -14.89 17.04
N ASP A 106 -2.22 -13.70 16.45
CA ASP A 106 -3.09 -12.64 16.99
C ASP A 106 -4.43 -12.57 16.25
N ASP A 107 -5.37 -13.40 16.70
CA ASP A 107 -6.75 -13.48 16.19
C ASP A 107 -7.48 -12.13 16.20
N VAL A 108 -7.12 -11.21 17.11
CA VAL A 108 -7.80 -9.91 17.25
C VAL A 108 -7.36 -8.96 16.14
N LEU A 109 -6.05 -8.87 15.89
CA LEU A 109 -5.53 -8.03 14.81
C LEU A 109 -5.92 -8.59 13.44
N GLU A 110 -5.92 -9.91 13.28
CA GLU A 110 -6.37 -10.56 12.04
C GLU A 110 -7.84 -10.24 11.77
N MET A 111 -8.72 -10.43 12.76
CA MET A 111 -10.15 -10.10 12.62
C MET A 111 -10.37 -8.64 12.20
N ARG A 112 -9.64 -7.69 12.83
CA ARG A 112 -9.73 -6.27 12.47
C ARG A 112 -9.25 -6.00 11.04
N PHE A 113 -8.17 -6.67 10.61
CA PHE A 113 -7.69 -6.58 9.23
C PHE A 113 -8.75 -7.07 8.24
N GLU A 114 -9.34 -8.23 8.50
CA GLU A 114 -10.37 -8.81 7.65
C GLU A 114 -11.61 -7.94 7.55
N GLU A 115 -12.06 -7.35 8.68
CA GLU A 115 -13.18 -6.41 8.69
C GLU A 115 -12.92 -5.19 7.80
N LEU A 116 -11.72 -4.61 7.86
CA LEU A 116 -11.33 -3.46 7.03
C LEU A 116 -11.28 -3.84 5.54
N ARG A 117 -10.66 -4.99 5.22
CA ARG A 117 -10.61 -5.54 3.86
C ARG A 117 -12.00 -5.77 3.29
N ASP A 118 -12.88 -6.39 4.07
CA ASP A 118 -14.24 -6.71 3.65
C ASP A 118 -15.09 -5.44 3.49
N CYS A 119 -14.87 -4.44 4.35
CA CYS A 119 -15.48 -3.12 4.20
C CYS A 119 -15.09 -2.44 2.87
N LEU A 120 -13.81 -2.52 2.48
CA LEU A 120 -13.32 -2.00 1.20
C LEU A 120 -13.98 -2.70 0.01
N LEU A 121 -13.98 -4.04 -0.01
CA LEU A 121 -14.63 -4.84 -1.06
C LEU A 121 -16.13 -4.53 -1.17
N ASN A 122 -16.79 -4.25 -0.05
CA ASN A 122 -18.20 -3.87 -0.05
C ASN A 122 -18.45 -2.47 -0.62
N ILE A 123 -17.51 -1.53 -0.46
CA ILE A 123 -17.63 -0.20 -1.08
C ILE A 123 -17.56 -0.30 -2.60
N GLU A 124 -16.66 -1.10 -3.14
CA GLU A 124 -16.46 -1.26 -4.58
C GLU A 124 -17.71 -1.82 -5.29
N ARG A 125 -18.46 -2.67 -4.59
CA ARG A 125 -19.75 -3.20 -5.07
C ARG A 125 -20.85 -2.14 -5.17
N ILE A 126 -20.76 -1.07 -4.38
CA ILE A 126 -21.81 -0.04 -4.30
C ILE A 126 -21.73 0.93 -5.51
N ASN A 127 -20.64 0.89 -6.29
CA ASN A 127 -20.42 1.68 -7.52
C ASN A 127 -20.97 3.13 -7.42
N GLY A 128 -20.49 3.87 -6.41
CA GLY A 128 -21.00 5.20 -6.12
C GLY A 128 -19.93 6.11 -5.52
N ARG A 129 -19.79 7.31 -6.09
CA ARG A 129 -18.96 8.39 -5.58
C ARG A 129 -19.87 9.41 -4.90
N ASN A 130 -19.99 9.27 -3.58
CA ASN A 130 -20.80 10.16 -2.75
C ASN A 130 -20.14 10.34 -1.39
N PRO A 131 -20.55 11.37 -0.61
CA PRO A 131 -19.91 11.70 0.66
C PRO A 131 -19.89 10.58 1.70
N SER A 132 -20.90 9.69 1.70
CA SER A 132 -20.95 8.55 2.63
C SER A 132 -19.89 7.50 2.28
N VAL A 133 -19.72 7.21 0.99
CA VAL A 133 -18.66 6.32 0.51
C VAL A 133 -17.28 6.91 0.80
N GLU A 134 -17.07 8.20 0.55
CA GLU A 134 -15.80 8.86 0.84
C GLU A 134 -15.48 8.84 2.34
N THR A 135 -16.48 9.05 3.21
CA THR A 135 -16.32 8.96 4.66
C THR A 135 -15.92 7.55 5.09
N ARG A 136 -16.52 6.51 4.50
CA ARG A 136 -16.18 5.12 4.81
C ARG A 136 -14.78 4.75 4.32
N LEU A 137 -14.37 5.22 3.15
CA LEU A 137 -12.99 5.03 2.66
C LEU A 137 -11.98 5.68 3.60
N LYS A 138 -12.23 6.92 4.06
CA LYS A 138 -11.36 7.57 5.07
C LYS A 138 -11.25 6.76 6.36
N ALA A 139 -12.36 6.23 6.85
CA ALA A 139 -12.35 5.39 8.05
C ALA A 139 -11.60 4.07 7.85
N ILE A 140 -11.68 3.46 6.66
CA ILE A 140 -10.88 2.29 6.30
C ILE A 140 -9.39 2.66 6.29
N HIS A 141 -9.04 3.77 5.64
CA HIS A 141 -7.68 4.27 5.57
C HIS A 141 -7.05 4.45 6.97
N GLU A 142 -7.75 5.21 7.83
CA GLU A 142 -7.35 5.43 9.22
C GLU A 142 -7.19 4.11 9.97
N GLY A 143 -8.14 3.18 9.81
CA GLY A 143 -8.09 1.86 10.43
C GLY A 143 -6.88 1.02 9.98
N LEU A 144 -6.53 1.05 8.70
CA LEU A 144 -5.36 0.34 8.16
C LEU A 144 -4.05 0.95 8.64
N VAL A 145 -3.96 2.28 8.72
CA VAL A 145 -2.79 2.98 9.28
C VAL A 145 -2.63 2.66 10.76
N ASP A 146 -3.69 2.77 11.57
CA ASP A 146 -3.67 2.42 13.00
C ASP A 146 -3.25 0.97 13.24
N LEU A 147 -3.77 0.06 12.41
CA LEU A 147 -3.43 -1.36 12.47
C LEU A 147 -1.93 -1.56 12.20
N SER A 148 -1.40 -0.92 11.16
CA SER A 148 0.03 -1.01 10.82
C SER A 148 0.94 -0.48 11.93
N GLN A 149 0.53 0.58 12.63
CA GLN A 149 1.24 1.11 13.79
C GLN A 149 1.22 0.13 14.96
N THR A 150 0.07 -0.50 15.22
CA THR A 150 -0.08 -1.54 16.25
C THR A 150 0.85 -2.72 16.00
N MET A 151 1.06 -3.08 14.73
CA MET A 151 1.98 -4.13 14.29
C MET A 151 3.47 -3.72 14.30
N GLY A 152 3.77 -2.45 14.63
CA GLY A 152 5.14 -1.94 14.74
C GLY A 152 5.79 -1.54 13.41
N PHE A 153 5.01 -1.26 12.35
CA PHE A 153 5.55 -0.70 11.10
C PHE A 153 5.92 0.78 11.26
N ALA A 154 5.20 1.53 12.07
CA ALA A 154 5.49 2.94 12.36
C ALA A 154 5.44 3.17 13.87
N VAL A 155 6.60 3.29 14.50
CA VAL A 155 6.72 3.93 15.82
C VAL A 155 6.82 5.42 15.54
N GLU A 156 5.93 6.22 16.13
CA GLU A 156 6.00 7.68 16.07
C GLU A 156 7.43 8.16 16.29
N VAL A 157 7.97 8.95 15.36
CA VAL A 157 9.14 9.77 15.65
C VAL A 157 8.72 10.70 16.77
N PRO A 158 9.36 10.66 17.96
CA PRO A 158 8.97 11.54 19.05
C PRO A 158 9.15 12.99 18.58
N PRO A 159 8.26 13.91 18.97
CA PRO A 159 8.40 15.31 18.61
C PRO A 159 9.78 15.78 19.08
N SER A 160 10.58 16.27 18.14
CA SER A 160 11.86 16.91 18.47
C SER A 160 11.59 18.06 19.43
N LYS A 161 12.23 18.01 20.60
CA LYS A 161 12.19 19.08 21.60
C LYS A 161 12.79 20.37 21.08
#